data_AF-A0AAJ1B1V4-F1
#
_entry.id   AF-A0AAJ1B1V4-F1
#
_cell.length_a   1.000
_cell.length_b   1.000
_cell.length_c   1.000
_cell.angle_alpha   90.00
_cell.angle_beta   90.00
_cell.angle_gamma   90.00
#
_symmetry.space_group_name_H-M   'P 1'
#
loop_
_entity.id
_entity.type
_entity.pdbx_description
1 polymer ?
#
loop_
_entity_poly.entity_id
_entity_poly.type
_entity_poly.pdbx_seq_one_letter_code
_entity_poly.pdbx_strand_id
1 'polypeptide(L)' 'MHCYQKTYRQQIREVMKYSGKRIIFKHPVIAFKHVINTLKYKIMS' A
#
# COMPACT_ATOMS: atom_id res chain seq x y z
N MET A 1 18.68 -11.71 -12.18
CA MET A 1 17.21 -11.74 -11.97
C MET A 1 16.69 -10.32 -11.70
N HIS A 2 16.53 -9.49 -12.74
CA HIS A 2 16.24 -8.05 -12.63
C HIS A 2 14.91 -7.63 -13.30
N CYS A 3 14.00 -8.59 -13.58
CA CYS A 3 12.81 -8.36 -14.41
C CYS A 3 11.46 -8.59 -13.73
N TYR A 4 11.41 -8.92 -12.44
CA TYR A 4 10.12 -9.12 -11.77
C TYR A 4 9.67 -7.84 -11.03
N GLN A 5 10.56 -7.22 -10.24
CA GLN A 5 10.09 -6.29 -9.21
C GLN A 5 9.49 -4.95 -9.65
N LYS A 6 9.82 -4.39 -10.82
CA LYS A 6 9.30 -3.07 -11.22
C LYS A 6 7.82 -3.13 -11.63
N THR A 7 7.46 -4.11 -12.45
CA THR A 7 6.11 -4.26 -12.99
C THR A 7 5.10 -4.58 -11.89
N TYR A 8 5.43 -5.50 -10.96
CA TYR A 8 4.51 -5.81 -9.85
C TYR A 8 4.42 -4.68 -8.82
N ARG A 9 5.46 -3.86 -8.63
CA ARG A 9 5.35 -2.66 -7.77
C ARG A 9 4.37 -1.64 -8.33
N GLN A 10 4.29 -1.50 -9.66
CA GLN A 10 3.30 -0.63 -10.30
C GLN A 10 1.89 -1.18 -10.11
N GLN A 11 1.68 -2.48 -10.35
CA GLN A 11 0.40 -3.13 -10.12
C GLN A 11 -0.05 -3.01 -8.66
N ILE A 12 0.84 -3.23 -7.69
CA ILE A 12 0.51 -3.05 -6.26
C ILE A 12 0.12 -1.59 -5.96
N ARG A 13 0.77 -0.60 -6.56
CA ARG A 13 0.38 0.82 -6.40
C ARG A 13 -1.00 1.11 -6.99
N GLU A 14 -1.32 0.57 -8.14
CA GLU A 14 -2.63 0.75 -8.78
C GLU A 14 -3.73 0.07 -7.97
N VAL A 15 -3.48 -1.17 -7.52
CA VAL A 15 -4.39 -1.91 -6.64
C VAL A 15 -4.58 -1.17 -5.32
N MET A 16 -3.52 -0.63 -4.71
CA MET A 16 -3.62 0.18 -3.48
C MET A 16 -4.36 1.51 -3.72
N LYS A 17 -4.19 2.16 -4.88
CA LYS A 17 -4.91 3.40 -5.24
C LYS A 17 -6.42 3.16 -5.35
N TYR A 18 -6.82 2.02 -5.92
CA TYR A 18 -8.23 1.63 -6.04
C TYR A 18 -8.81 1.05 -4.75
N SER A 19 -8.09 0.13 -4.09
CA SER A 19 -8.57 -0.63 -2.94
C SER A 19 -8.40 0.12 -1.62
N GLY A 20 -7.39 0.98 -1.51
CA GLY A 20 -7.10 1.74 -0.30
C GLY A 20 -8.29 2.59 0.12
N LYS A 21 -8.94 3.27 -0.83
CA LYS A 21 -10.15 4.07 -0.56
C LYS A 21 -11.30 3.22 0.00
N ARG A 22 -11.50 1.99 -0.49
CA ARG A 22 -12.53 1.07 0.02
C ARG A 22 -12.23 0.55 1.43
N ILE A 23 -10.97 0.22 1.74
CA ILE A 23 -10.57 -0.26 3.07
C ILE A 23 -10.72 0.86 4.10
N ILE A 24 -10.40 2.11 3.74
CA ILE A 24 -10.62 3.30 4.60
C ILE A 24 -12.10 3.47 4.93
N PHE A 25 -13.01 3.28 3.96
CA PHE A 25 -14.45 3.41 4.20
C PHE A 25 -15.05 2.25 5.00
N LYS A 26 -14.57 1.02 4.81
CA LYS A 26 -15.15 -0.15 5.47
C LYS A 26 -14.56 -0.39 6.86
N HIS A 27 -13.24 -0.28 6.99
CA HIS A 27 -12.49 -0.52 8.23
C HIS A 27 -11.47 0.60 8.48
N PRO A 28 -11.90 1.80 8.94
CA PRO A 28 -11.04 2.96 9.09
C PRO A 28 -9.87 2.72 10.06
N VAL A 29 -10.07 1.95 11.12
CA VAL A 29 -9.03 1.63 12.11
C VAL A 29 -7.90 0.79 11.51
N ILE A 30 -8.24 -0.25 10.75
CA ILE A 30 -7.27 -1.12 10.09
C ILE A 30 -6.55 -0.35 8.99
N ALA A 31 -7.27 0.50 8.25
CA ALA A 31 -6.69 1.36 7.23
C ALA A 31 -5.66 2.33 7.81
N PHE A 32 -5.99 3.03 8.91
CA PHE A 32 -5.06 3.93 9.59
C PHE A 32 -3.81 3.20 10.08
N LYS A 33 -3.99 2.06 10.74
CA LYS A 33 -2.87 1.23 11.22
C LYS A 33 -1.99 0.75 10.06
N HIS A 34 -2.59 0.31 8.95
CA HIS A 34 -1.86 -0.10 7.75
C HIS A 34 -1.09 1.06 7.10
N VAL A 35 -1.69 2.23 6.97
CA VAL A 35 -1.07 3.42 6.38
C VAL A 35 0.07 3.93 7.26
N ILE A 36 -0.12 4.02 8.57
CA ILE A 36 0.94 4.40 9.53
C ILE A 36 2.10 3.40 9.47
N ASN A 37 1.81 2.10 9.44
CA ASN A 37 2.86 1.08 9.37
C ASN A 37 3.61 1.12 8.03
N THR A 38 2.90 1.40 6.93
CA THR A 38 3.49 1.56 5.58
C THR A 38 4.32 2.83 5.46
N LEU A 39 3.87 3.96 6.02
CA LEU A 39 4.62 5.21 6.11
C LEU A 39 5.86 5.04 6.99
N LYS A 40 5.73 4.36 8.14
CA LYS A 40 6.85 4.05 9.03
C LYS A 40 7.90 3.19 8.33
N TYR A 41 7.47 2.16 7.58
CA TYR A 41 8.36 1.35 6.76
C TYR A 41 9.04 2.13 5.62
N LYS A 42 8.40 3.20 5.12
CA LYS A 42 8.95 4.04 4.04
C LYS A 42 9.85 5.17 4.54
N ILE A 43 9.63 5.66 5.77
CA ILE A 43 10.43 6.72 6.42
C ILE A 43 11.70 6.14 7.06
N MET A 44 11.67 4.87 7.48
CA MET A 44 12.81 4.21 8.15
C MET A 44 13.71 3.43 7.17
N SER A 45 13.77 3.87 5.90
CA SER A 45 14.65 3.37 4.84
C SER A 45 15.47 4.49 4.23
#